data_AF-A0AAD6HHK3-F1
#
_entry.id   AF-A0AAD6HHK3-F1
#
_cell.length_a   1.000
_cell.length_b   1.000
_cell.length_c   1.000
_cell.angle_alpha   90.00
_cell.angle_beta   90.00
_cell.angle_gamma   90.00
#
_symmetry.space_group_name_H-M   'P 1'
#
loop_
_entity.id
_entity.type
_entity.pdbx_description
1 polymer ?
#
loop_
_entity_poly.entity_id
_entity_poly.type
_entity_poly.pdbx_seq_one_letter_code
_entity_poly.pdbx_strand_id
1 'polypeptide(L)'
;MTPRFIGISPDEVVWSALNLNWKQRVIRRFAVQGFIAAMVIFWSFPAAIVGTISNITYLCNLITPLKFILDLPSLIKGAIEGLLPSAALALLMSLVPIICRICARRSGVPSLARVELFTQSAVFVFQVVQVFLVTTLTSAASAATSQIISDPLSVKDLLAQNLPKATNFYISYFLLQGLSMSSMALVQIASALIFAFVTKFSAHSPRRLYNKWAELASLSWGSVFPVFTNMGVIALTYSCIAPLILGFSFIGLYLVYQAYRYNFFFVYKIEIDTKGLVYPRALGHLLTGLYIAEICMIGLCAIKGAIGPVIIMVLFMILNVLAHISLTEALAPLNSFLPRSLDAEEVDLQEKEDIRNEINEQRRSRSLAFWRWFHPSMYKDYAALRRKVRKNIAEVFYTPEELRTAYFEPCISSPSPTLWIPRDKFGFSRHEVLETDPIISITDEGAHLNEKNKIIWDKYDPKLPTREKKAVY
;
A
#
# COMPACT_ATOMS: atom_id res chain seq x y z
N MET A 1 -22.81 19.24 -14.74
CA MET A 1 -22.45 19.38 -13.31
C MET A 1 -20.94 19.52 -13.19
N THR A 2 -20.44 20.64 -12.65
CA THR A 2 -19.02 20.77 -12.30
C THR A 2 -18.80 20.13 -10.93
N PRO A 3 -18.13 18.97 -10.83
CA PRO A 3 -17.94 18.31 -9.55
C PRO A 3 -17.11 19.22 -8.65
N ARG A 4 -17.71 19.64 -7.53
CA ARG A 4 -17.03 20.39 -6.47
C ARG A 4 -16.40 19.38 -5.51
N PHE A 5 -15.14 19.58 -5.19
CA PHE A 5 -14.42 18.78 -4.21
C PHE A 5 -14.07 19.68 -3.02
N ILE A 6 -14.28 19.17 -1.82
CA ILE A 6 -14.10 19.91 -0.56
C ILE A 6 -13.16 19.10 0.32
N GLY A 7 -12.35 19.79 1.14
CA GLY A 7 -11.50 19.17 2.15
C GLY A 7 -10.32 18.38 1.58
N ILE A 8 -9.77 18.79 0.45
CA ILE A 8 -8.51 18.27 -0.09
C ILE A 8 -7.40 19.18 0.42
N SER A 9 -6.37 18.61 1.05
CA SER A 9 -5.20 19.38 1.47
C SER A 9 -4.44 19.91 0.25
N PRO A 10 -3.90 21.14 0.29
CA PRO A 10 -3.14 21.74 -0.81
C PRO A 10 -2.10 20.82 -1.47
N ASP A 11 -1.31 20.13 -0.65
CA ASP A 11 -0.22 19.25 -1.10
C ASP A 11 -0.72 17.98 -1.82
N GLU A 12 -2.00 17.63 -1.64
CA GLU A 12 -2.61 16.47 -2.26
C GLU A 12 -3.33 16.78 -3.57
N VAL A 13 -3.40 18.05 -3.96
CA VAL A 13 -4.09 18.47 -5.17
C VAL A 13 -3.32 18.00 -6.41
N VAL A 14 -4.01 17.28 -7.29
CA VAL A 14 -3.47 16.88 -8.59
C VAL A 14 -3.83 17.96 -9.62
N TRP A 15 -2.99 18.98 -9.73
CA TRP A 15 -3.20 20.14 -10.60
C TRP A 15 -3.51 19.77 -12.06
N SER A 16 -2.78 18.80 -12.61
CA SER A 16 -2.99 18.29 -13.97
C SER A 16 -4.39 17.70 -14.24
N ALA A 17 -5.15 17.34 -13.20
CA ALA A 17 -6.50 16.79 -13.31
C ALA A 17 -7.61 17.85 -13.25
N LEU A 18 -7.28 19.08 -12.83
CA LEU A 18 -8.26 20.16 -12.64
C LEU A 18 -8.73 20.76 -13.97
N ASN A 19 -7.85 20.86 -14.97
CA ASN A 19 -8.16 21.46 -16.27
C ASN A 19 -8.83 20.48 -17.28
N LEU A 20 -9.45 19.40 -16.79
CA LEU A 20 -10.06 18.39 -17.66
C LEU A 20 -11.56 18.65 -17.87
N ASN A 21 -11.98 18.65 -19.13
CA ASN A 21 -13.39 18.75 -19.48
C ASN A 21 -14.14 17.46 -19.07
N TRP A 22 -15.44 17.56 -18.77
CA TRP A 22 -16.28 16.43 -18.35
C TRP A 22 -16.24 15.27 -19.35
N LYS A 23 -16.39 15.55 -20.65
CA LYS A 23 -16.36 14.53 -21.71
C LYS A 23 -15.03 13.76 -21.72
N GLN A 24 -13.91 14.49 -21.60
CA GLN A 24 -12.59 13.89 -21.53
C GLN A 24 -12.43 13.01 -20.29
N ARG A 25 -12.97 13.43 -19.14
CA ARG A 25 -12.92 12.65 -17.89
C ARG A 25 -13.67 11.32 -18.03
N VAL A 26 -14.86 11.33 -18.62
CA VAL A 26 -15.65 10.11 -18.84
C VAL A 26 -14.92 9.14 -19.76
N ILE A 27 -14.44 9.61 -20.91
CA ILE A 27 -13.71 8.77 -21.89
C ILE A 27 -12.45 8.18 -21.26
N ARG A 28 -11.65 9.01 -20.57
CA ARG A 28 -10.42 8.55 -19.89
C ARG A 28 -10.72 7.53 -18.80
N ARG A 29 -11.80 7.70 -18.04
CA ARG A 29 -12.19 6.76 -16.99
C ARG A 29 -12.51 5.38 -17.57
N PHE A 30 -13.32 5.31 -18.62
CA PHE A 30 -13.62 4.04 -19.29
C PHE A 30 -12.40 3.43 -19.97
N ALA A 31 -11.58 4.24 -20.65
CA ALA A 31 -10.34 3.77 -21.27
C ALA A 31 -9.36 3.19 -20.25
N VAL A 32 -9.19 3.84 -19.10
CA VAL A 32 -8.34 3.36 -17.99
C VAL A 32 -8.91 2.08 -17.37
N GLN A 33 -10.23 2.00 -17.14
CA GLN A 33 -10.85 0.78 -16.63
C GLN A 33 -10.70 -0.40 -17.60
N GLY A 34 -10.90 -0.16 -18.90
CA GLY A 34 -10.69 -1.17 -19.95
C GLY A 34 -9.23 -1.61 -20.03
N PHE A 35 -8.28 -0.67 -19.94
CA PHE A 35 -6.85 -0.99 -19.89
C PHE A 35 -6.48 -1.84 -18.67
N ILE A 36 -6.98 -1.49 -17.47
CA ILE A 36 -6.73 -2.28 -16.26
C ILE A 36 -7.33 -3.68 -16.39
N ALA A 37 -8.55 -3.81 -16.92
CA ALA A 37 -9.17 -5.12 -17.15
C ALA A 37 -8.34 -5.97 -18.12
N ALA A 38 -7.90 -5.42 -19.25
CA ALA A 38 -7.02 -6.10 -20.19
C ALA A 38 -5.69 -6.47 -19.54
N MET A 39 -5.08 -5.56 -18.78
CA MET A 39 -3.84 -5.81 -18.05
C MET A 39 -4.00 -6.99 -17.08
N VAL A 40 -5.08 -7.05 -16.31
CA VAL A 40 -5.35 -8.16 -15.37
C VAL A 40 -5.49 -9.49 -16.10
N ILE A 41 -6.22 -9.55 -17.22
CA ILE A 41 -6.43 -10.79 -17.98
C ILE A 41 -5.13 -11.27 -18.63
N PHE A 42 -4.39 -10.37 -19.27
CA PHE A 42 -3.22 -10.72 -20.07
C PHE A 42 -1.90 -10.71 -19.29
N TRP A 43 -1.89 -10.42 -17.98
CA TRP A 43 -0.65 -10.34 -17.20
C TRP A 43 0.13 -11.65 -17.09
N SER A 44 -0.56 -12.79 -17.21
CA SER A 44 0.08 -14.10 -17.20
C SER A 44 1.06 -14.26 -18.38
N PHE A 45 0.85 -13.55 -19.49
CA PHE A 45 1.74 -13.58 -20.65
C PHE A 45 3.10 -12.92 -20.39
N PRO A 46 3.21 -11.65 -19.94
CA PRO A 46 4.47 -11.08 -19.47
C PRO A 46 5.14 -11.89 -18.37
N ALA A 47 4.36 -12.44 -17.43
CA ALA A 47 4.90 -13.27 -16.36
C ALA A 47 5.53 -14.56 -16.90
N ALA A 48 4.89 -15.23 -17.87
CA ALA A 48 5.43 -16.41 -18.53
C ALA A 48 6.72 -16.08 -19.30
N ILE A 49 6.75 -14.97 -20.04
CA ILE A 49 7.96 -14.51 -20.76
C ILE A 49 9.12 -14.28 -19.78
N VAL A 50 8.87 -13.56 -18.67
CA VAL A 50 9.90 -13.34 -17.65
C VAL A 50 10.34 -14.66 -17.02
N GLY A 51 9.41 -15.57 -16.77
CA GLY A 51 9.73 -16.92 -16.29
C GLY A 51 10.63 -17.70 -17.24
N THR A 52 10.36 -17.66 -18.56
CA THR A 52 11.17 -18.35 -19.57
C THR A 52 12.52 -17.68 -19.79
N ILE A 53 12.56 -16.34 -19.85
CA ILE A 53 13.81 -15.58 -20.02
C ILE A 53 14.70 -15.76 -18.81
N SER A 54 14.13 -15.84 -17.60
CA SER A 54 14.90 -16.02 -16.36
C SER A 54 15.45 -17.44 -16.19
N ASN A 55 15.12 -18.38 -17.07
CA ASN A 55 15.72 -19.71 -17.03
C ASN A 55 17.17 -19.64 -17.52
N ILE A 56 18.12 -19.99 -16.65
CA ILE A 56 19.56 -19.90 -16.93
C ILE A 56 19.95 -20.72 -18.17
N THR A 57 19.35 -21.89 -18.36
CA THR A 57 19.68 -22.76 -19.51
C THR A 57 19.28 -22.10 -20.83
N TYR A 58 18.15 -21.39 -20.85
CA TYR A 58 17.72 -20.62 -22.01
C TYR A 58 18.61 -19.39 -22.25
N LEU A 59 18.93 -18.63 -21.19
CA LEU A 59 19.82 -17.46 -21.23
C LEU A 59 21.23 -17.79 -21.74
N CYS A 60 21.84 -18.87 -21.27
CA CYS A 60 23.18 -19.28 -21.68
C CYS A 60 23.24 -19.76 -23.14
N ASN A 61 22.11 -20.24 -23.68
CA ASN A 61 22.00 -20.59 -25.09
C ASN A 61 21.77 -19.37 -25.99
N LEU A 62 21.09 -18.33 -25.48
CA LEU A 62 20.78 -17.11 -26.21
C LEU A 62 21.93 -16.08 -26.19
N ILE A 63 22.65 -15.97 -25.07
CA ILE A 63 23.71 -14.97 -24.86
C ILE A 63 25.03 -15.67 -24.56
N THR A 64 25.90 -15.77 -25.56
CA THR A 64 27.20 -16.46 -25.51
C THR A 64 28.11 -16.07 -24.33
N PRO A 65 28.22 -14.80 -23.89
CA PRO A 65 29.04 -14.45 -22.72
C PRO A 65 28.50 -14.95 -21.36
N LEU A 66 27.25 -15.41 -21.27
CA LEU A 66 26.69 -15.96 -20.02
C LEU A 66 26.99 -17.46 -19.82
N LYS A 67 27.68 -18.12 -20.76
CA LYS A 67 28.05 -19.54 -20.63
C LYS A 67 28.93 -19.84 -19.40
N PHE A 68 29.67 -18.86 -18.88
CA PHE A 68 30.46 -19.02 -17.66
C PHE A 68 29.62 -19.47 -16.45
N ILE A 69 28.32 -19.15 -16.43
CA ILE A 69 27.39 -19.53 -15.34
C ILE A 69 27.13 -21.04 -15.33
N LEU A 70 27.24 -21.71 -16.49
CA LEU A 70 27.09 -23.16 -16.59
C LEU A 70 28.26 -23.92 -15.96
N ASP A 71 29.44 -23.28 -15.87
CA ASP A 71 30.66 -23.87 -15.32
C ASP A 71 30.77 -23.68 -13.79
N LEU A 72 29.80 -23.00 -13.17
CA LEU A 72 29.76 -22.80 -11.72
C LEU A 72 29.39 -24.10 -10.97
N PRO A 73 29.86 -24.27 -9.71
CA PRO A 73 29.47 -25.38 -8.86
C PRO A 73 27.95 -25.55 -8.77
N SER A 74 27.48 -26.82 -8.73
CA SER A 74 26.05 -27.18 -8.74
C SER A 74 25.22 -26.44 -7.71
N LEU A 75 25.80 -26.14 -6.54
CA LEU A 75 25.14 -25.37 -5.47
C LEU A 75 24.86 -23.91 -5.86
N ILE A 76 25.84 -23.24 -6.49
CA ILE A 76 25.72 -21.83 -6.90
C ILE A 76 24.80 -21.73 -8.12
N LYS A 77 24.95 -22.64 -9.08
CA LYS A 77 24.07 -22.72 -10.24
C LYS A 77 22.61 -22.93 -9.82
N GLY A 78 22.34 -23.89 -8.94
CA GLY A 78 20.99 -24.14 -8.41
C GLY A 78 20.43 -22.95 -7.62
N ALA A 79 21.26 -22.24 -6.86
CA ALA A 79 20.84 -21.04 -6.14
C ALA A 79 20.42 -19.92 -7.12
N ILE A 80 21.23 -19.64 -8.15
CA ILE A 80 20.89 -18.60 -9.14
C ILE A 80 19.65 -19.03 -9.95
N GLU A 81 19.52 -20.32 -10.32
CA GLU A 81 18.36 -20.84 -11.06
C GLU A 81 17.05 -20.70 -10.28
N GLY A 82 17.08 -20.82 -8.95
CA GLY A 82 15.90 -20.61 -8.11
C GLY A 82 15.61 -19.14 -7.77
N LEU A 83 16.66 -18.35 -7.47
CA LEU A 83 16.51 -16.95 -7.05
C LEU A 83 16.24 -16.00 -8.20
N LEU A 84 16.85 -16.19 -9.37
CA LEU A 84 16.78 -15.22 -10.47
C LEU A 84 15.36 -15.11 -11.06
N PRO A 85 14.65 -16.22 -11.38
CA PRO A 85 13.24 -16.14 -11.81
C PRO A 85 12.34 -15.56 -10.72
N SER A 86 12.55 -15.94 -9.47
CA SER A 86 11.76 -15.45 -8.34
C SER A 86 11.92 -13.94 -8.15
N ALA A 87 13.16 -13.43 -8.23
CA ALA A 87 13.47 -12.01 -8.13
C ALA A 87 12.94 -11.22 -9.34
N ALA A 88 13.10 -11.76 -10.56
CA ALA A 88 12.59 -11.13 -11.78
C ALA A 88 11.05 -11.05 -11.78
N LEU A 89 10.38 -12.12 -11.35
CA LEU A 89 8.92 -12.12 -11.17
C LEU A 89 8.49 -11.15 -10.07
N ALA A 90 9.18 -11.10 -8.93
CA ALA A 90 8.89 -10.13 -7.87
C ALA A 90 9.04 -8.68 -8.37
N LEU A 91 10.08 -8.40 -9.18
CA LEU A 91 10.28 -7.10 -9.79
C LEU A 91 9.15 -6.78 -10.79
N LEU A 92 8.75 -7.73 -11.63
CA LEU A 92 7.60 -7.57 -12.53
C LEU A 92 6.32 -7.27 -11.76
N MET A 93 6.05 -7.98 -10.66
CA MET A 93 4.86 -7.75 -9.83
C MET A 93 4.92 -6.38 -9.13
N SER A 94 6.10 -5.89 -8.78
CA SER A 94 6.29 -4.55 -8.20
C SER A 94 5.90 -3.41 -9.15
N LEU A 95 5.88 -3.66 -10.46
CA LEU A 95 5.46 -2.67 -11.47
C LEU A 95 3.94 -2.47 -11.51
N VAL A 96 3.15 -3.47 -11.10
CA VAL A 96 1.68 -3.41 -11.21
C VAL A 96 1.09 -2.22 -10.44
N PRO A 97 1.41 -1.99 -9.15
CA PRO A 97 0.90 -0.82 -8.45
C PRO A 97 1.36 0.51 -9.06
N ILE A 98 2.57 0.55 -9.63
CA ILE A 98 3.10 1.74 -10.30
C ILE A 98 2.27 2.07 -11.54
N ILE A 99 1.99 1.07 -12.39
CA ILE A 99 1.15 1.21 -13.57
C ILE A 99 -0.27 1.66 -13.16
N CYS A 100 -0.85 1.03 -12.13
CA CYS A 100 -2.17 1.41 -11.61
C CYS A 100 -2.22 2.85 -11.09
N ARG A 101 -1.16 3.35 -10.42
CA ARG A 101 -1.07 4.77 -9.99
C ARG A 101 -1.00 5.72 -11.17
N ILE A 102 -0.21 5.40 -12.18
CA ILE A 102 -0.12 6.21 -13.41
C ILE A 102 -1.49 6.26 -14.09
N CYS A 103 -2.16 5.11 -14.21
CA CYS A 103 -3.53 5.00 -14.72
C CYS A 103 -4.53 5.84 -13.92
N ALA A 104 -4.45 5.81 -12.59
CA ALA A 104 -5.30 6.61 -11.71
C ALA A 104 -5.12 8.12 -11.94
N ARG A 105 -3.87 8.60 -12.05
CA ARG A 105 -3.57 10.01 -12.38
C ARG A 105 -4.12 10.38 -13.77
N ARG A 106 -3.92 9.51 -14.77
CA ARG A 106 -4.41 9.71 -16.15
C ARG A 106 -5.93 9.71 -16.27
N SER A 107 -6.64 9.00 -15.38
CA SER A 107 -8.10 9.00 -15.26
C SER A 107 -8.67 10.38 -14.89
N GLY A 108 -7.84 11.29 -14.36
CA GLY A 108 -8.27 12.65 -13.99
C GLY A 108 -8.86 12.74 -12.59
N VAL A 109 -8.34 11.94 -11.67
CA VAL A 109 -8.68 12.01 -10.24
C VAL A 109 -8.02 13.24 -9.61
N PRO A 110 -8.75 14.09 -8.87
CA PRO A 110 -8.28 15.42 -8.45
C PRO A 110 -7.37 15.42 -7.20
N SER A 111 -7.29 14.31 -6.45
CA SER A 111 -6.49 14.24 -5.22
C SER A 111 -5.65 12.97 -5.14
N LEU A 112 -4.47 13.08 -4.51
CA LEU A 112 -3.56 11.96 -4.28
C LEU A 112 -4.20 10.88 -3.39
N ALA A 113 -4.98 11.26 -2.38
CA ALA A 113 -5.73 10.30 -1.55
C ALA A 113 -6.66 9.41 -2.38
N ARG A 114 -7.37 9.98 -3.36
CA ARG A 114 -8.25 9.21 -4.25
C ARG A 114 -7.48 8.40 -5.28
N VAL A 115 -6.29 8.86 -5.68
CA VAL A 115 -5.37 8.05 -6.50
C VAL A 115 -5.00 6.77 -5.74
N GLU A 116 -4.62 6.86 -4.46
CA GLU A 116 -4.31 5.68 -3.64
C GLU A 116 -5.52 4.75 -3.47
N LEU A 117 -6.72 5.30 -3.22
CA LEU A 117 -7.95 4.49 -3.13
C LEU A 117 -8.30 3.78 -4.44
N PHE A 118 -8.11 4.44 -5.58
CA PHE A 118 -8.31 3.84 -6.89
C PHE A 118 -7.28 2.73 -7.14
N THR A 119 -6.00 3.00 -6.87
CA THR A 119 -4.92 2.02 -6.99
C THR A 119 -5.19 0.82 -6.08
N GLN A 120 -5.66 1.02 -4.86
CA GLN A 120 -6.04 -0.05 -3.94
C GLN A 120 -7.04 -1.02 -4.58
N SER A 121 -8.14 -0.50 -5.15
CA SER A 121 -9.15 -1.37 -5.78
C SER A 121 -8.62 -2.04 -7.05
N ALA A 122 -7.85 -1.33 -7.89
CA ALA A 122 -7.29 -1.92 -9.11
C ALA A 122 -6.27 -3.03 -8.82
N VAL A 123 -5.35 -2.79 -7.89
CA VAL A 123 -4.36 -3.78 -7.46
C VAL A 123 -5.02 -4.93 -6.71
N PHE A 124 -6.10 -4.68 -5.97
CA PHE A 124 -6.87 -5.75 -5.31
C PHE A 124 -7.48 -6.73 -6.33
N VAL A 125 -8.15 -6.22 -7.37
CA VAL A 125 -8.69 -7.09 -8.44
C VAL A 125 -7.57 -7.91 -9.09
N PHE A 126 -6.42 -7.28 -9.34
CA PHE A 126 -5.25 -7.97 -9.85
C PHE A 126 -4.78 -9.10 -8.91
N GLN A 127 -4.69 -8.83 -7.60
CA GLN A 127 -4.26 -9.81 -6.59
C GLN A 127 -5.22 -11.00 -6.53
N VAL A 128 -6.53 -10.77 -6.53
CA VAL A 128 -7.54 -11.84 -6.50
C VAL A 128 -7.48 -12.69 -7.77
N VAL A 129 -7.40 -12.08 -8.96
CA VAL A 129 -7.39 -12.83 -10.22
C VAL A 129 -6.07 -13.57 -10.41
N GLN A 130 -4.94 -12.85 -10.36
CA GLN A 130 -3.64 -13.43 -10.72
C GLN A 130 -3.00 -14.19 -9.56
N VAL A 131 -2.95 -13.62 -8.36
CA VAL A 131 -2.24 -14.25 -7.23
C VAL A 131 -3.10 -15.34 -6.59
N PHE A 132 -4.42 -15.16 -6.51
CA PHE A 132 -5.30 -16.18 -5.94
C PHE A 132 -5.86 -17.15 -6.99
N LEU A 133 -6.73 -16.72 -7.91
CA LEU A 133 -7.45 -17.63 -8.80
C LEU A 133 -6.53 -18.37 -9.80
N VAL A 134 -5.68 -17.65 -10.52
CA VAL A 134 -4.76 -18.26 -11.51
C VAL A 134 -3.76 -19.20 -10.82
N THR A 135 -3.18 -18.81 -9.69
CA THR A 135 -2.29 -19.68 -8.92
C THR A 135 -3.00 -20.94 -8.41
N THR A 136 -4.23 -20.83 -7.92
CA THR A 136 -5.02 -21.99 -7.47
C THR A 136 -5.26 -22.96 -8.62
N LEU A 137 -5.66 -22.45 -9.79
CA LEU A 137 -5.89 -23.26 -10.98
C LEU A 137 -4.61 -23.92 -11.51
N THR A 138 -3.48 -23.19 -11.50
CA THR A 138 -2.20 -23.67 -12.03
C THR A 138 -1.54 -24.68 -11.10
N SER A 139 -1.58 -24.45 -9.78
CA SER A 139 -0.99 -25.35 -8.77
C SER A 139 -1.74 -26.67 -8.64
N ALA A 140 -3.04 -26.69 -8.91
CA ALA A 140 -3.86 -27.89 -8.78
C ALA A 140 -3.86 -28.77 -10.04
N ALA A 141 -3.60 -28.23 -11.23
CA ALA A 141 -3.52 -29.03 -12.45
C ALA A 141 -2.84 -28.28 -13.62
N SER A 142 -1.61 -28.68 -13.96
CA SER A 142 -1.02 -28.40 -15.29
C SER A 142 -1.86 -28.94 -16.44
N ALA A 143 -2.73 -29.93 -16.18
CA ALA A 143 -3.71 -30.48 -17.12
C ALA A 143 -5.05 -29.70 -17.20
N ALA A 144 -5.39 -28.84 -16.24
CA ALA A 144 -6.63 -28.07 -16.30
C ALA A 144 -6.54 -26.91 -17.30
N THR A 145 -5.32 -26.43 -17.59
CA THR A 145 -5.10 -25.36 -18.58
C THR A 145 -5.57 -25.76 -19.97
N SER A 146 -5.38 -27.02 -20.39
CA SER A 146 -5.90 -27.50 -21.67
C SER A 146 -7.43 -27.64 -21.67
N GLN A 147 -8.01 -28.04 -20.53
CA GLN A 147 -9.46 -28.17 -20.36
C GLN A 147 -10.20 -26.83 -20.35
N ILE A 148 -9.59 -25.78 -19.79
CA ILE A 148 -10.15 -24.41 -19.77
C ILE A 148 -10.18 -23.81 -21.18
N ILE A 149 -9.18 -24.11 -22.01
CA ILE A 149 -9.14 -23.66 -23.41
C ILE A 149 -10.24 -24.34 -24.24
N SER A 150 -10.54 -25.62 -23.95
CA SER A 150 -11.58 -26.37 -24.66
C SER A 150 -13.00 -26.07 -24.19
N ASP A 151 -13.22 -25.80 -22.90
CA ASP A 151 -14.54 -25.46 -22.36
C ASP A 151 -14.46 -24.42 -21.23
N PRO A 152 -14.70 -23.13 -21.52
CA PRO A 152 -14.66 -22.07 -20.51
C PRO A 152 -15.80 -22.15 -19.49
N LEU A 153 -16.88 -22.92 -19.73
CA LEU A 153 -17.98 -23.09 -18.77
C LEU A 153 -17.63 -24.09 -17.66
N SER A 154 -16.61 -24.95 -17.88
CA SER A 154 -16.13 -25.94 -16.91
C SER A 154 -15.33 -25.34 -15.74
N VAL A 155 -14.99 -24.05 -15.80
CA VAL A 155 -14.14 -23.36 -14.81
C VAL A 155 -14.69 -23.48 -13.39
N LYS A 156 -16.01 -23.45 -13.21
CA LYS A 156 -16.66 -23.60 -11.89
C LYS A 156 -16.44 -25.00 -11.28
N ASP A 157 -16.54 -26.03 -12.11
CA ASP A 157 -16.40 -27.43 -11.68
C ASP A 157 -14.93 -27.77 -11.44
N LEU A 158 -14.04 -27.22 -12.29
CA LEU A 158 -12.60 -27.29 -12.09
C LEU A 158 -12.17 -26.56 -10.81
N LEU A 159 -12.71 -25.37 -10.52
CA LEU A 159 -12.42 -24.65 -9.27
C LEU A 159 -12.78 -25.50 -8.05
N ALA A 160 -13.99 -26.07 -8.03
CA ALA A 160 -14.47 -26.84 -6.91
C ALA A 160 -13.64 -28.12 -6.66
N GLN A 161 -13.17 -28.80 -7.71
CA GLN A 161 -12.31 -29.99 -7.53
C GLN A 161 -10.88 -29.65 -7.08
N ASN A 162 -10.39 -28.48 -7.47
CA ASN A 162 -8.99 -28.10 -7.35
C ASN A 162 -8.69 -27.22 -6.14
N LEU A 163 -9.65 -26.44 -5.66
CA LEU A 163 -9.49 -25.63 -4.44
C LEU A 163 -8.99 -26.48 -3.26
N PRO A 164 -9.62 -27.62 -2.92
CA PRO A 164 -9.19 -28.42 -1.77
C PRO A 164 -7.75 -28.94 -1.91
N LYS A 165 -7.30 -29.25 -3.14
CA LYS A 165 -5.95 -29.74 -3.41
C LYS A 165 -4.88 -28.66 -3.20
N ALA A 166 -5.21 -27.42 -3.50
CA ALA A 166 -4.30 -26.27 -3.33
C ALA A 166 -4.13 -25.81 -1.85
N THR A 167 -4.83 -26.44 -0.89
CA THR A 167 -4.72 -26.13 0.55
C THR A 167 -3.29 -26.14 1.06
N ASN A 168 -2.50 -27.17 0.73
CA ASN A 168 -1.12 -27.29 1.21
C ASN A 168 -0.23 -26.15 0.71
N PHE A 169 -0.43 -25.74 -0.55
CA PHE A 169 0.26 -24.58 -1.12
C PHE A 169 -0.05 -23.31 -0.31
N TYR A 170 -1.31 -23.07 0.04
CA TYR A 170 -1.69 -21.89 0.81
C TYR A 170 -1.22 -21.91 2.26
N ILE A 171 -1.15 -23.08 2.90
CA ILE A 171 -0.52 -23.21 4.23
C ILE A 171 0.96 -22.79 4.16
N SER A 172 1.71 -23.31 3.19
CA SER A 172 3.11 -22.92 2.98
C SER A 172 3.25 -21.45 2.60
N TYR A 173 2.32 -20.91 1.79
CA TYR A 173 2.27 -19.49 1.45
C TYR A 173 2.10 -18.60 2.68
N PHE A 174 1.17 -18.91 3.59
CA PHE A 174 0.98 -18.10 4.82
C PHE A 174 2.21 -18.13 5.74
N LEU A 175 2.84 -19.29 5.90
CA LEU A 175 4.07 -19.42 6.67
C LEU A 175 5.19 -18.61 6.04
N LEU A 176 5.49 -18.86 4.76
CA LEU A 176 6.59 -18.20 4.06
C LEU A 176 6.36 -16.69 3.99
N GLN A 177 5.18 -16.26 3.56
CA GLN A 177 4.85 -14.84 3.41
C GLN A 177 4.77 -14.14 4.77
N GLY A 178 4.20 -14.78 5.80
CA GLY A 178 4.12 -14.22 7.14
C GLY A 178 5.49 -13.98 7.77
N LEU A 179 6.39 -14.99 7.71
CA LEU A 179 7.75 -14.86 8.23
C LEU A 179 8.61 -13.92 7.38
N SER A 180 8.53 -14.04 6.05
CA SER A 180 9.34 -13.24 5.13
C SER A 180 8.94 -11.77 5.16
N MET A 181 7.65 -11.44 5.08
CA MET A 181 7.18 -10.04 5.09
C MET A 181 7.44 -9.35 6.42
N SER A 182 7.25 -10.05 7.55
CA SER A 182 7.55 -9.48 8.87
C SER A 182 9.05 -9.23 9.05
N SER A 183 9.90 -10.19 8.65
CA SER A 183 11.36 -10.03 8.70
C SER A 183 11.84 -8.92 7.77
N MET A 184 11.35 -8.87 6.52
CA MET A 184 11.74 -7.85 5.54
C MET A 184 11.27 -6.45 5.95
N ALA A 185 10.08 -6.34 6.55
CA ALA A 185 9.56 -5.08 7.07
C ALA A 185 10.40 -4.55 8.23
N LEU A 186 10.92 -5.41 9.11
CA LEU A 186 11.76 -4.99 10.24
C LEU A 186 13.18 -4.62 9.81
N VAL A 187 13.82 -5.45 8.97
CA VAL A 187 15.23 -5.21 8.56
C VAL A 187 15.34 -4.09 7.52
N GLN A 188 14.29 -3.87 6.73
CA GLN A 188 14.22 -2.83 5.69
C GLN A 188 15.39 -2.87 4.69
N ILE A 189 15.79 -4.07 4.28
CA ILE A 189 16.91 -4.28 3.34
C ILE A 189 16.71 -3.49 2.04
N ALA A 190 15.50 -3.49 1.49
CA ALA A 190 15.20 -2.79 0.24
C ALA A 190 15.42 -1.28 0.36
N SER A 191 14.97 -0.63 1.45
CA SER A 191 15.19 0.80 1.64
C SER A 191 16.66 1.11 1.87
N ALA A 192 17.39 0.26 2.61
CA ALA A 192 18.83 0.40 2.81
C ALA A 192 19.63 0.28 1.50
N LEU A 193 19.28 -0.69 0.63
CA LEU A 193 19.91 -0.86 -0.68
C LEU A 193 19.60 0.31 -1.61
N ILE A 194 18.35 0.77 -1.67
CA ILE A 194 17.96 1.95 -2.46
C ILE A 194 18.69 3.19 -1.94
N PHE A 195 18.76 3.38 -0.62
CA PHE A 195 19.49 4.48 -0.02
C PHE A 195 20.98 4.43 -0.39
N ALA A 196 21.64 3.28 -0.25
CA ALA A 196 23.05 3.11 -0.62
C ALA A 196 23.29 3.35 -2.11
N PHE A 197 22.40 2.88 -2.98
CA PHE A 197 22.49 3.07 -4.43
C PHE A 197 22.29 4.54 -4.83
N VAL A 198 21.21 5.17 -4.35
CA VAL A 198 20.87 6.56 -4.68
C VAL A 198 21.93 7.53 -4.15
N THR A 199 22.41 7.31 -2.91
CA THR A 199 23.47 8.16 -2.34
C THR A 199 24.80 8.02 -3.08
N LYS A 200 25.10 6.83 -3.61
CA LYS A 200 26.34 6.59 -4.36
C LYS A 200 26.30 7.10 -5.80
N PHE A 201 25.17 6.95 -6.50
CA PHE A 201 25.09 7.17 -7.95
C PHE A 201 24.24 8.37 -8.39
N SER A 202 23.38 8.93 -7.53
CA SER A 202 22.42 9.97 -7.94
C SER A 202 22.51 11.25 -7.09
N ALA A 203 22.94 11.14 -5.84
CA ALA A 203 23.08 12.26 -4.92
C ALA A 203 24.41 13.02 -5.15
N HIS A 204 24.46 13.84 -6.20
CA HIS A 204 25.63 14.68 -6.53
C HIS A 204 25.60 16.09 -5.93
N SER A 205 24.51 16.48 -5.24
CA SER A 205 24.40 17.80 -4.60
C SER A 205 24.15 17.68 -3.09
N PRO A 206 24.67 18.62 -2.27
CA PRO A 206 24.42 18.64 -0.83
C PRO A 206 22.93 18.55 -0.48
N ARG A 207 22.08 19.32 -1.19
CA ARG A 207 20.62 19.29 -1.01
C ARG A 207 19.99 17.92 -1.30
N ARG A 208 20.41 17.22 -2.36
CA ARG A 208 19.86 15.89 -2.66
C ARG A 208 20.28 14.86 -1.63
N LEU A 209 21.51 14.97 -1.13
CA LEU A 209 21.96 14.18 0.01
C LEU A 209 21.06 14.48 1.21
N TYR A 210 20.67 15.75 1.42
CA TYR A 210 19.81 16.27 2.52
C TYR A 210 18.51 15.57 2.57
N ASN A 211 17.80 15.77 1.48
CA ASN A 211 16.47 15.27 1.34
C ASN A 211 16.50 13.76 1.51
N LYS A 212 17.47 13.03 0.93
CA LYS A 212 17.53 11.57 1.07
C LYS A 212 17.89 11.07 2.46
N TRP A 213 18.68 11.81 3.24
CA TRP A 213 19.03 11.41 4.60
C TRP A 213 17.96 11.81 5.63
N ALA A 214 17.29 12.95 5.43
CA ALA A 214 16.27 13.47 6.32
C ALA A 214 14.85 12.96 6.02
N GLU A 215 14.61 12.36 4.85
CA GLU A 215 13.33 11.80 4.44
C GLU A 215 13.11 10.42 5.06
N LEU A 216 12.01 10.28 5.80
CA LEU A 216 11.56 9.00 6.34
C LEU A 216 10.91 8.16 5.23
N ALA A 217 10.87 6.84 5.41
CA ALA A 217 10.23 5.95 4.45
C ALA A 217 8.72 6.23 4.38
N SER A 218 8.24 6.59 3.19
CA SER A 218 6.81 6.79 2.92
C SER A 218 6.09 5.46 2.74
N LEU A 219 4.92 5.28 3.37
CA LEU A 219 4.07 4.12 3.12
C LEU A 219 3.02 4.41 2.06
N SER A 220 2.90 3.49 1.13
CA SER A 220 2.05 3.58 -0.06
C SER A 220 0.81 2.68 0.11
N TRP A 221 -0.29 3.24 0.61
CA TRP A 221 -1.47 2.47 1.04
C TRP A 221 -2.11 1.65 -0.08
N GLY A 222 -2.18 2.18 -1.30
CA GLY A 222 -2.79 1.54 -2.46
C GLY A 222 -2.06 0.29 -2.94
N SER A 223 -0.79 0.08 -2.56
CA SER A 223 -0.05 -1.15 -2.88
C SER A 223 -0.02 -2.15 -1.73
N VAL A 224 -0.03 -1.66 -0.48
CA VAL A 224 0.16 -2.48 0.72
C VAL A 224 -1.14 -3.19 1.12
N PHE A 225 -2.25 -2.46 1.17
CA PHE A 225 -3.54 -3.02 1.59
C PHE A 225 -4.01 -4.20 0.72
N PRO A 226 -3.95 -4.13 -0.63
CA PRO A 226 -4.41 -5.21 -1.50
C PRO A 226 -3.79 -6.57 -1.21
N VAL A 227 -2.49 -6.59 -0.87
CA VAL A 227 -1.75 -7.82 -0.55
C VAL A 227 -2.34 -8.47 0.70
N PHE A 228 -2.56 -7.70 1.77
CA PHE A 228 -3.14 -8.21 3.02
C PHE A 228 -4.61 -8.54 2.90
N THR A 229 -5.39 -7.75 2.15
CA THR A 229 -6.78 -8.10 1.87
C THR A 229 -6.87 -9.39 1.07
N ASN A 230 -5.96 -9.65 0.13
CA ASN A 230 -5.91 -10.91 -0.61
C ASN A 230 -5.55 -12.10 0.31
N MET A 231 -4.60 -11.92 1.23
CA MET A 231 -4.34 -12.91 2.29
C MET A 231 -5.60 -13.20 3.12
N GLY A 232 -6.36 -12.17 3.50
CA GLY A 232 -7.65 -12.35 4.18
C GLY A 232 -8.70 -13.06 3.33
N VAL A 233 -8.81 -12.73 2.04
CA VAL A 233 -9.69 -13.39 1.08
C VAL A 233 -9.37 -14.89 0.95
N ILE A 234 -8.10 -15.25 0.87
CA ILE A 234 -7.65 -16.66 0.83
C ILE A 234 -8.03 -17.35 2.14
N ALA A 235 -7.74 -16.75 3.30
CA ALA A 235 -8.07 -17.34 4.60
C ALA A 235 -9.59 -17.58 4.78
N LEU A 236 -10.42 -16.62 4.35
CA LEU A 236 -11.89 -16.75 4.37
C LEU A 236 -12.40 -17.80 3.37
N THR A 237 -11.81 -17.88 2.18
CA THR A 237 -12.22 -18.87 1.18
C THR A 237 -11.95 -20.30 1.66
N TYR A 238 -10.80 -20.50 2.31
CA TYR A 238 -10.38 -21.81 2.79
C TYR A 238 -10.86 -22.17 4.19
N SER A 239 -11.48 -21.25 4.93
CA SER A 239 -11.89 -21.49 6.32
C SER A 239 -12.83 -22.69 6.45
N CYS A 240 -13.75 -22.86 5.49
CA CYS A 240 -14.71 -23.96 5.48
C CYS A 240 -14.16 -25.24 4.83
N ILE A 241 -13.16 -25.12 3.94
CA ILE A 241 -12.58 -26.26 3.21
C ILE A 241 -11.51 -26.95 4.07
N ALA A 242 -10.62 -26.15 4.67
CA ALA A 242 -9.49 -26.61 5.46
C ALA A 242 -9.27 -25.67 6.66
N PRO A 243 -9.95 -25.92 7.79
CA PRO A 243 -9.93 -25.03 8.96
C PRO A 243 -8.53 -24.76 9.53
N LEU A 244 -7.58 -25.69 9.31
CA LEU A 244 -6.20 -25.55 9.76
C LEU A 244 -5.50 -24.29 9.18
N ILE A 245 -5.90 -23.82 7.99
CA ILE A 245 -5.37 -22.59 7.39
C ILE A 245 -5.60 -21.38 8.30
N LEU A 246 -6.70 -21.34 9.06
CA LEU A 246 -6.99 -20.24 9.98
C LEU A 246 -5.90 -20.08 11.02
N GLY A 247 -5.40 -21.19 11.60
CA GLY A 247 -4.33 -21.16 12.60
C GLY A 247 -3.03 -20.58 12.04
N PHE A 248 -2.60 -21.04 10.87
CA PHE A 248 -1.39 -20.53 10.21
C PHE A 248 -1.54 -19.09 9.74
N SER A 249 -2.69 -18.72 9.20
CA SER A 249 -2.99 -17.35 8.79
C SER A 249 -2.99 -16.38 9.97
N PHE A 250 -3.49 -16.80 11.14
CA PHE A 250 -3.45 -16.01 12.37
C PHE A 250 -2.01 -15.73 12.80
N ILE A 251 -1.15 -16.75 12.86
CA ILE A 251 0.25 -16.59 13.23
C ILE A 251 0.98 -15.67 12.22
N GLY A 252 0.79 -15.91 10.92
CA GLY A 252 1.43 -15.11 9.87
C GLY A 252 1.01 -13.64 9.91
N LEU A 253 -0.29 -13.36 9.99
CA LEU A 253 -0.82 -11.99 10.06
C LEU A 253 -0.47 -11.31 11.38
N TYR A 254 -0.37 -12.04 12.49
CA TYR A 254 0.03 -11.50 13.79
C TYR A 254 1.50 -11.02 13.79
N LEU A 255 2.42 -11.79 13.20
CA LEU A 255 3.81 -11.37 13.06
C LEU A 255 3.94 -10.12 12.19
N VAL A 256 3.20 -10.08 11.07
CA VAL A 256 3.14 -8.90 10.21
C VAL A 256 2.57 -7.69 10.96
N TYR A 257 1.49 -7.87 11.72
CA TYR A 257 0.91 -6.81 12.54
C TYR A 257 1.95 -6.21 13.50
N GLN A 258 2.72 -7.05 14.19
CA GLN A 258 3.75 -6.57 15.12
C GLN A 258 4.88 -5.82 14.40
N ALA A 259 5.30 -6.29 13.22
CA ALA A 259 6.32 -5.62 12.41
C ALA A 259 5.86 -4.23 11.91
N TYR A 260 4.65 -4.16 11.35
CA TYR A 260 4.09 -2.88 10.88
C TYR A 260 3.82 -1.92 12.03
N ARG A 261 3.35 -2.42 13.17
CA ARG A 261 3.17 -1.61 14.38
C ARG A 261 4.49 -0.96 14.79
N TYR A 262 5.59 -1.70 14.84
CA TYR A 262 6.91 -1.13 15.13
C TYR A 262 7.29 -0.06 14.10
N ASN A 263 7.16 -0.35 12.81
CA ASN A 263 7.52 0.62 11.76
C ASN A 263 6.68 1.89 11.79
N PHE A 264 5.39 1.84 12.13
CA PHE A 264 4.57 3.03 12.29
C PHE A 264 5.04 3.95 13.43
N PHE A 265 5.62 3.40 14.49
CA PHE A 265 6.14 4.21 15.59
C PHE A 265 7.51 4.82 15.31
N PHE A 266 8.36 4.14 14.53
CA PHE A 266 9.79 4.48 14.45
C PHE A 266 10.32 4.82 13.06
N VAL A 267 9.64 4.44 11.97
CA VAL A 267 10.23 4.51 10.62
C VAL A 267 9.34 5.16 9.57
N TYR A 268 8.04 4.86 9.58
CA TYR A 268 7.15 5.33 8.54
C TYR A 268 6.65 6.75 8.78
N LYS A 269 6.61 7.53 7.70
CA LYS A 269 5.85 8.78 7.62
C LYS A 269 4.68 8.59 6.66
N ILE A 270 3.50 9.05 7.07
CA ILE A 270 2.32 9.09 6.21
C ILE A 270 2.37 10.40 5.43
N GLU A 271 2.59 10.32 4.11
CA GLU A 271 2.59 11.51 3.23
C GLU A 271 1.21 11.85 2.70
N ILE A 272 0.42 10.82 2.38
CA ILE A 272 -0.92 10.95 1.79
C ILE A 272 -1.94 10.55 2.85
N ASP A 273 -2.79 11.49 3.22
CA ASP A 273 -3.87 11.26 4.17
C ASP A 273 -5.16 10.88 3.45
N THR A 274 -5.52 9.61 3.60
CA THR A 274 -6.79 9.06 3.08
C THR A 274 -7.95 9.18 4.06
N LYS A 275 -7.75 9.81 5.22
CA LYS A 275 -8.73 9.99 6.30
C LYS A 275 -9.35 8.66 6.77
N GLY A 276 -8.56 7.58 6.69
CA GLY A 276 -8.99 6.23 7.06
C GLY A 276 -9.86 5.51 6.02
N LEU A 277 -10.21 6.12 4.88
CA LEU A 277 -11.11 5.53 3.85
C LEU A 277 -10.58 4.24 3.21
N VAL A 278 -9.29 3.97 3.34
CA VAL A 278 -8.65 2.74 2.87
C VAL A 278 -9.15 1.52 3.66
N TYR A 279 -9.51 1.70 4.94
CA TYR A 279 -10.01 0.63 5.81
C TYR A 279 -11.42 0.12 5.42
N PRO A 280 -12.48 0.95 5.32
CA PRO A 280 -13.80 0.47 4.90
C PRO A 280 -13.76 -0.13 3.48
N ARG A 281 -12.89 0.39 2.60
CA ARG A 281 -12.65 -0.20 1.28
C ARG A 281 -12.02 -1.59 1.39
N ALA A 282 -11.04 -1.78 2.27
CA ALA A 282 -10.43 -3.08 2.53
C ALA A 282 -11.41 -4.08 3.14
N LEU A 283 -12.32 -3.65 4.02
CA LEU A 283 -13.40 -4.49 4.54
C LEU A 283 -14.35 -4.93 3.42
N GLY A 284 -14.76 -4.02 2.54
CA GLY A 284 -15.56 -4.38 1.36
C GLY A 284 -14.86 -5.36 0.43
N HIS A 285 -13.53 -5.26 0.30
CA HIS A 285 -12.73 -6.23 -0.42
C HIS A 285 -12.72 -7.63 0.25
N LEU A 286 -12.73 -7.73 1.58
CA LEU A 286 -12.79 -9.03 2.26
C LEU A 286 -14.11 -9.78 1.99
N LEU A 287 -15.21 -9.06 1.76
CA LEU A 287 -16.50 -9.67 1.38
C LEU A 287 -16.41 -10.44 0.06
N THR A 288 -15.49 -10.08 -0.85
CA THR A 288 -15.29 -10.91 -2.05
C THR A 288 -14.76 -12.29 -1.71
N GLY A 289 -13.98 -12.44 -0.63
CA GLY A 289 -13.55 -13.75 -0.15
C GLY A 289 -14.70 -14.58 0.40
N LEU A 290 -15.68 -13.94 1.04
CA LEU A 290 -16.90 -14.61 1.47
C LEU A 290 -17.73 -15.10 0.27
N TYR A 291 -17.89 -14.27 -0.77
CA TYR A 291 -18.57 -14.69 -2.00
C TYR A 291 -17.86 -15.84 -2.71
N ILE A 292 -16.52 -15.79 -2.81
CA ILE A 292 -15.76 -16.89 -3.40
C ILE A 292 -15.93 -18.16 -2.54
N ALA A 293 -15.91 -18.06 -1.22
CA ALA A 293 -16.17 -19.19 -0.32
C ALA A 293 -17.54 -19.83 -0.58
N GLU A 294 -18.60 -19.01 -0.66
CA GLU A 294 -19.97 -19.45 -0.93
C GLU A 294 -20.08 -20.15 -2.28
N ILE A 295 -19.56 -19.54 -3.35
CA ILE A 295 -19.58 -20.11 -4.71
C ILE A 295 -18.83 -21.45 -4.74
N CYS A 296 -17.66 -21.52 -4.10
CA CYS A 296 -16.88 -22.75 -4.02
C CYS A 296 -17.60 -23.85 -3.24
N MET A 297 -18.26 -23.52 -2.12
CA MET A 297 -19.04 -24.47 -1.33
C MET A 297 -20.27 -24.97 -2.09
N ILE A 298 -20.96 -24.11 -2.84
CA ILE A 298 -22.04 -24.50 -3.75
C ILE A 298 -21.51 -25.50 -4.78
N GLY A 299 -20.38 -25.20 -5.43
CA GLY A 299 -19.75 -26.08 -6.41
C GLY A 299 -19.34 -27.44 -5.81
N LEU A 300 -18.73 -27.45 -4.64
CA LEU A 300 -18.32 -28.66 -3.92
C LEU A 300 -19.51 -29.56 -3.54
N CYS A 301 -20.59 -28.97 -3.03
CA CYS A 301 -21.80 -29.72 -2.68
C CYS A 301 -22.54 -30.24 -3.92
N ALA A 302 -22.53 -29.47 -5.02
CA ALA A 302 -23.14 -29.88 -6.29
C ALA A 302 -22.42 -31.08 -6.90
N ILE A 303 -21.07 -31.09 -6.92
CA ILE A 303 -20.27 -32.21 -7.43
C ILE A 303 -20.52 -33.49 -6.62
N LYS A 304 -20.73 -33.37 -5.31
CA LYS A 304 -21.07 -34.50 -4.43
C LYS A 304 -22.53 -34.94 -4.49
N GLY A 305 -23.37 -34.31 -5.33
CA GLY A 305 -24.79 -34.66 -5.46
C GLY A 305 -25.66 -34.28 -4.25
N ALA A 306 -25.18 -33.42 -3.36
CA ALA A 306 -25.88 -33.05 -2.13
C ALA A 306 -26.81 -31.84 -2.36
N ILE A 307 -28.03 -32.10 -2.86
CA ILE A 307 -29.00 -31.06 -3.27
C ILE A 307 -29.46 -30.20 -2.08
N GLY A 308 -29.71 -30.80 -0.91
CA GLY A 308 -30.15 -30.08 0.29
C GLY A 308 -29.16 -28.96 0.72
N PRO A 309 -27.88 -29.29 0.94
CA PRO A 309 -26.84 -28.30 1.23
C PRO A 309 -26.68 -27.23 0.15
N VAL A 310 -26.83 -27.57 -1.14
CA VAL A 310 -26.78 -26.58 -2.24
C VAL A 310 -27.88 -25.54 -2.09
N ILE A 311 -29.12 -25.95 -1.80
CA ILE A 311 -30.25 -25.02 -1.62
C ILE A 311 -29.99 -24.06 -0.45
N ILE A 312 -29.50 -24.60 0.68
CA ILE A 312 -29.18 -23.80 1.87
C ILE A 312 -28.08 -22.79 1.56
N MET A 313 -27.02 -23.19 0.84
CA MET A 313 -25.92 -22.30 0.47
C MET A 313 -26.34 -21.20 -0.51
N VAL A 314 -27.23 -21.50 -1.46
CA VAL A 314 -27.80 -20.49 -2.37
C VAL A 314 -28.66 -19.48 -1.58
N LEU A 315 -29.48 -19.95 -0.64
CA LEU A 315 -30.26 -19.07 0.24
C LEU A 315 -29.33 -18.18 1.10
N PHE A 316 -28.26 -18.76 1.65
CA PHE A 316 -27.26 -18.03 2.42
C PHE A 316 -26.58 -16.94 1.58
N MET A 317 -26.21 -17.24 0.33
CA MET A 317 -25.64 -16.27 -0.60
C MET A 317 -26.61 -15.10 -0.87
N ILE A 318 -27.90 -15.37 -1.05
CA ILE A 318 -28.93 -14.32 -1.21
C ILE A 318 -28.99 -13.43 0.04
N LEU A 319 -29.05 -14.03 1.22
CA LEU A 319 -29.06 -13.28 2.49
C LEU A 319 -27.79 -12.43 2.66
N ASN A 320 -26.64 -12.98 2.29
CA ASN A 320 -25.35 -12.27 2.34
C ASN A 320 -25.34 -11.07 1.38
N VAL A 321 -25.87 -11.21 0.16
CA VAL A 321 -26.05 -10.08 -0.78
C VAL A 321 -26.95 -9.00 -0.20
N LEU A 322 -28.09 -9.36 0.39
CA LEU A 322 -29.01 -8.40 1.01
C LEU A 322 -28.35 -7.69 2.21
N ALA A 323 -27.62 -8.42 3.04
CA ALA A 323 -26.87 -7.87 4.17
C ALA A 323 -25.76 -6.91 3.70
N HIS A 324 -25.04 -7.25 2.64
CA HIS A 324 -24.01 -6.40 2.06
C HIS A 324 -24.58 -5.11 1.46
N ILE A 325 -25.73 -5.18 0.75
CA ILE A 325 -26.43 -3.98 0.26
C ILE A 325 -26.82 -3.08 1.42
N SER A 326 -27.50 -3.64 2.44
CA SER A 326 -27.92 -2.91 3.65
C SER A 326 -26.74 -2.25 4.37
N LEU A 327 -25.64 -2.99 4.55
CA LEU A 327 -24.42 -2.47 5.18
C LEU A 327 -23.80 -1.33 4.35
N THR A 328 -23.77 -1.47 3.03
CA THR A 328 -23.21 -0.45 2.13
C THR A 328 -24.04 0.82 2.16
N GLU A 329 -25.36 0.70 2.13
CA GLU A 329 -26.28 1.84 2.23
C GLU A 329 -26.13 2.56 3.58
N ALA A 330 -26.01 1.82 4.68
CA ALA A 330 -25.81 2.39 6.02
C ALA A 330 -24.44 3.10 6.17
N LEU A 331 -23.37 2.55 5.60
CA LEU A 331 -22.01 3.10 5.74
C LEU A 331 -21.64 4.16 4.68
N ALA A 332 -22.28 4.17 3.51
CA ALA A 332 -22.01 5.12 2.43
C ALA A 332 -22.02 6.61 2.86
N PRO A 333 -23.01 7.11 3.63
CA PRO A 333 -23.01 8.50 4.06
C PRO A 333 -21.84 8.82 5.01
N LEU A 334 -21.50 7.89 5.90
CA LEU A 334 -20.41 8.05 6.88
C LEU A 334 -19.03 8.08 6.22
N ASN A 335 -18.86 7.38 5.09
CA ASN A 335 -17.60 7.37 4.35
C ASN A 335 -17.42 8.59 3.43
N SER A 336 -18.45 9.41 3.22
CA SER A 336 -18.43 10.52 2.26
C SER A 336 -18.53 11.90 2.91
N PHE A 337 -19.26 12.01 4.02
CA PHE A 337 -19.51 13.27 4.71
C PHE A 337 -19.22 13.14 6.20
N LEU A 338 -18.66 14.21 6.79
CA LEU A 338 -18.53 14.32 8.24
C LEU A 338 -19.92 14.72 8.81
N PRO A 339 -20.49 13.95 9.76
CA PRO A 339 -21.73 14.35 10.42
C PRO A 339 -21.52 15.64 11.22
N ARG A 340 -22.38 16.66 11.02
CA ARG A 340 -22.35 17.89 11.83
C ARG A 340 -22.69 17.67 13.30
N SER A 341 -23.41 16.59 13.61
CA SER A 341 -23.71 16.21 14.99
C SER A 341 -22.47 15.77 15.75
N LEU A 342 -21.40 15.34 15.08
CA LEU A 342 -20.15 14.99 15.75
C LEU A 342 -19.49 16.22 16.37
N ASP A 343 -19.57 17.39 15.74
CA ASP A 343 -18.97 18.60 16.34
C ASP A 343 -19.68 18.95 17.66
N ALA A 344 -21.01 18.84 17.71
CA ALA A 344 -21.79 19.05 18.92
C ALA A 344 -21.54 17.93 19.96
N GLU A 345 -21.46 16.68 19.52
CA GLU A 345 -21.16 15.54 20.39
C GLU A 345 -19.73 15.60 20.94
N GLU A 346 -18.76 16.10 20.17
CA GLU A 346 -17.39 16.32 20.62
C GLU A 346 -17.31 17.40 21.69
N VAL A 347 -18.09 18.48 21.57
CA VAL A 347 -18.21 19.51 22.61
C VAL A 347 -18.84 18.91 23.88
N ASP A 348 -19.97 18.21 23.75
CA ASP A 348 -20.65 17.53 24.87
C ASP A 348 -19.75 16.50 25.57
N LEU A 349 -18.95 15.74 24.81
CA LEU A 349 -18.01 14.77 25.33
C LEU A 349 -16.83 15.44 26.02
N GLN A 350 -16.33 16.57 25.52
CA GLN A 350 -15.28 17.36 26.18
C GLN A 350 -15.78 17.88 27.53
N GLU A 351 -16.98 18.45 27.59
CA GLU A 351 -17.58 18.93 28.84
C GLU A 351 -17.76 17.80 29.86
N LYS A 352 -18.25 16.62 29.43
CA LYS A 352 -18.39 15.44 30.29
C LYS A 352 -17.04 14.86 30.73
N GLU A 353 -15.99 15.02 29.93
CA GLU A 353 -14.64 14.55 30.24
C GLU A 353 -13.94 15.41 31.28
N ASP A 354 -14.11 16.74 31.25
CA ASP A 354 -13.56 17.63 32.26
C ASP A 354 -14.15 17.29 33.64
N ILE A 355 -15.46 17.07 33.69
CA ILE A 355 -16.18 16.62 34.89
C ILE A 355 -15.71 15.22 35.35
N ARG A 356 -15.43 14.29 34.41
CA ARG A 356 -15.04 12.91 34.75
C ARG A 356 -13.57 12.78 35.16
N ASN A 357 -12.68 13.61 34.63
CA ASN A 357 -11.26 13.59 34.99
C ASN A 357 -11.04 14.07 36.43
N GLU A 358 -11.88 14.97 36.94
CA GLU A 358 -11.93 15.32 38.37
C GLU A 358 -12.35 14.15 39.28
N ILE A 359 -13.20 13.23 38.76
CA ILE A 359 -13.79 12.14 39.56
C ILE A 359 -12.93 10.86 39.57
N ASN A 360 -12.06 10.64 38.58
CA ASN A 360 -11.56 9.28 38.26
C ASN A 360 -10.07 9.01 38.56
N GLU A 361 -9.43 9.82 39.41
CA GLU A 361 -8.04 9.58 39.88
C GLU A 361 -7.88 8.32 40.74
N GLN A 362 -8.96 7.67 41.19
CA GLN A 362 -8.90 6.68 42.28
C GLN A 362 -9.12 5.20 41.96
N ARG A 363 -9.44 4.76 40.74
CA ARG A 363 -9.67 3.31 40.48
C ARG A 363 -9.21 2.81 39.11
N ARG A 364 -8.07 2.10 39.08
CA ARG A 364 -7.73 1.18 37.99
C ARG A 364 -7.36 -0.21 38.51
N SER A 365 -8.32 -1.14 38.44
CA SER A 365 -8.09 -2.58 38.62
C SER A 365 -7.55 -3.21 37.32
N ARG A 366 -6.55 -4.10 37.45
CA ARG A 366 -5.92 -4.85 36.34
C ARG A 366 -6.73 -6.08 35.88
N SER A 367 -7.74 -6.52 36.65
CA SER A 367 -8.48 -7.76 36.36
C SER A 367 -9.55 -7.66 35.26
N LEU A 368 -9.89 -6.44 34.81
CA LEU A 368 -10.91 -6.19 33.77
C LEU A 368 -10.39 -6.26 32.33
N ALA A 369 -9.09 -6.51 32.12
CA ALA A 369 -8.48 -6.46 30.78
C ALA A 369 -8.97 -7.57 29.85
N PHE A 370 -9.20 -8.77 30.38
CA PHE A 370 -9.66 -9.93 29.61
C PHE A 370 -11.13 -9.77 29.15
N TRP A 371 -12.03 -9.35 30.05
CA TRP A 371 -13.43 -9.08 29.72
C TRP A 371 -13.62 -7.92 28.73
N ARG A 372 -12.76 -6.90 28.78
CA ARG A 372 -12.74 -5.80 27.82
C ARG A 372 -12.41 -6.22 26.39
N TRP A 373 -11.72 -7.35 26.21
CA TRP A 373 -11.38 -7.85 24.89
C TRP A 373 -12.59 -8.47 24.17
N PHE A 374 -13.48 -9.16 24.91
CA PHE A 374 -14.66 -9.83 24.38
C PHE A 374 -15.86 -8.91 24.10
N HIS A 375 -15.90 -7.70 24.67
CA HIS A 375 -16.94 -6.71 24.41
C HIS A 375 -16.37 -5.39 23.85
N PRO A 376 -15.86 -5.39 22.60
CA PRO A 376 -15.29 -4.20 22.00
C PRO A 376 -16.31 -3.07 21.82
N SER A 377 -17.59 -3.38 21.57
CA SER A 377 -18.65 -2.36 21.44
C SER A 377 -18.84 -1.52 22.71
N MET A 378 -18.70 -2.11 23.90
CA MET A 378 -18.93 -1.40 25.17
C MET A 378 -17.68 -0.66 25.69
N TYR A 379 -16.48 -1.15 25.37
CA TYR A 379 -15.23 -0.66 25.97
C TYR A 379 -14.26 -0.01 24.98
N LYS A 380 -14.52 -0.13 23.68
CA LYS A 380 -13.81 0.58 22.60
C LYS A 380 -14.78 1.48 21.82
N ASP A 381 -15.80 1.99 22.50
CA ASP A 381 -16.65 3.05 21.97
C ASP A 381 -15.82 4.28 21.57
N TYR A 382 -16.38 5.12 20.70
CA TYR A 382 -15.75 6.33 20.19
C TYR A 382 -15.11 7.16 21.33
N ALA A 383 -15.87 7.42 22.40
CA ALA A 383 -15.39 8.14 23.58
C ALA A 383 -14.23 7.44 24.31
N ALA A 384 -14.15 6.11 24.30
CA ALA A 384 -13.05 5.38 24.92
C ALA A 384 -11.77 5.38 24.08
N LEU A 385 -11.90 5.36 22.75
CA LEU A 385 -10.79 5.49 21.82
C LEU A 385 -10.29 6.94 21.75
N ARG A 386 -11.19 7.93 21.77
CA ARG A 386 -10.87 9.37 21.77
C ARG A 386 -9.98 9.75 22.94
N ARG A 387 -10.21 9.19 24.14
CA ARG A 387 -9.35 9.36 25.33
C ARG A 387 -7.90 8.89 25.14
N LYS A 388 -7.64 7.99 24.20
CA LYS A 388 -6.28 7.51 23.90
C LYS A 388 -5.56 8.39 22.89
N VAL A 389 -6.30 9.20 22.13
CA VAL A 389 -5.74 10.17 21.19
C VAL A 389 -5.20 11.35 22.01
N ARG A 390 -3.94 11.74 21.77
CA ARG A 390 -3.35 12.91 22.43
C ARG A 390 -4.19 14.15 22.12
N LYS A 391 -4.61 14.87 23.17
CA LYS A 391 -5.41 16.11 23.06
C LYS A 391 -4.57 17.35 22.75
N ASN A 392 -3.26 17.31 23.03
CA ASN A 392 -2.34 18.39 22.73
C ASN A 392 -1.97 18.36 21.23
N ILE A 393 -2.95 18.59 20.37
CA ILE A 393 -2.69 18.95 18.99
C ILE A 393 -2.19 20.38 19.07
N ALA A 394 -0.93 20.64 18.71
CA ALA A 394 -0.45 22.01 18.59
C ALA A 394 -1.41 22.76 17.64
N GLU A 395 -2.00 23.86 18.09
CA GLU A 395 -2.80 24.71 17.21
C GLU A 395 -1.92 25.09 16.01
N VAL A 396 -2.40 24.71 14.82
CA VAL A 396 -1.65 24.96 13.58
C VAL A 396 -1.95 26.39 13.17
N PHE A 397 -1.04 27.29 13.52
CA PHE A 397 -1.11 28.68 13.07
C PHE A 397 -0.63 28.76 11.63
N TYR A 398 -1.54 29.11 10.73
CA TYR A 398 -1.20 29.45 9.35
C TYR A 398 -0.98 30.95 9.25
N THR A 399 0.04 31.34 8.50
CA THR A 399 0.24 32.74 8.17
C THR A 399 -0.88 33.24 7.24
N PRO A 400 -1.24 34.53 7.27
CA PRO A 400 -2.25 35.09 6.37
C PRO A 400 -1.92 34.91 4.88
N GLU A 401 -0.63 34.84 4.54
CA GLU A 401 -0.14 34.60 3.18
C GLU A 401 -0.38 33.16 2.75
N GLU A 402 -0.03 32.17 3.59
CA GLU A 402 -0.30 30.76 3.34
C GLU A 402 -1.79 30.50 3.11
N LEU A 403 -2.68 31.11 3.90
CA LEU A 403 -4.13 30.95 3.71
C LEU A 403 -4.62 31.47 2.35
N ARG A 404 -3.98 32.53 1.82
CA ARG A 404 -4.35 33.11 0.52
C ARG A 404 -3.79 32.30 -0.65
N THR A 405 -2.58 31.77 -0.52
CA THR A 405 -1.85 31.10 -1.61
C THR A 405 -1.91 29.57 -1.57
N ALA A 406 -2.47 28.99 -0.51
CA ALA A 406 -2.55 27.54 -0.31
C ALA A 406 -3.09 26.78 -1.53
N TYR A 407 -4.11 27.31 -2.21
CA TYR A 407 -4.72 26.67 -3.37
C TYR A 407 -4.27 27.30 -4.70
N PHE A 408 -3.08 27.90 -4.74
CA PHE A 408 -2.42 28.24 -5.99
C PHE A 408 -1.47 27.12 -6.42
N GLU A 409 -1.31 26.98 -7.73
CA GLU A 409 -0.38 26.00 -8.28
C GLU A 409 1.03 26.30 -7.76
N PRO A 410 1.82 25.29 -7.35
CA PRO A 410 3.15 25.50 -6.77
C PRO A 410 4.06 26.37 -7.65
N CYS A 411 3.88 26.35 -8.97
CA CYS A 411 4.62 27.23 -9.89
C CYS A 411 4.44 28.74 -9.64
N ILE A 412 3.37 29.12 -8.94
CA ILE A 412 3.02 30.52 -8.62
C ILE A 412 3.43 30.87 -7.19
N SER A 413 3.24 29.95 -6.24
CA SER A 413 3.41 30.22 -4.80
C SER A 413 4.75 29.75 -4.23
N SER A 414 5.47 28.84 -4.88
CA SER A 414 6.71 28.30 -4.32
C SER A 414 7.80 29.36 -4.25
N PRO A 415 8.50 29.51 -3.11
CA PRO A 415 9.64 30.42 -3.03
C PRO A 415 10.76 29.95 -3.96
N SER A 416 11.56 30.90 -4.46
CA SER A 416 12.76 30.58 -5.23
C SER A 416 13.69 29.69 -4.40
N PRO A 417 14.12 28.54 -4.93
CA PRO A 417 14.96 27.62 -4.17
C PRO A 417 16.34 28.22 -3.90
N THR A 418 16.80 28.14 -2.66
CA THR A 418 18.20 28.46 -2.31
C THR A 418 19.15 27.43 -2.92
N LEU A 419 20.18 27.90 -3.62
CA LEU A 419 21.28 27.09 -4.13
C LEU A 419 22.22 26.72 -2.99
N TRP A 420 22.55 25.43 -2.87
CA TRP A 420 23.45 24.94 -1.83
C TRP A 420 24.66 24.26 -2.46
N ILE A 421 25.81 24.91 -2.36
CA ILE A 421 27.08 24.45 -2.91
C ILE A 421 28.02 24.00 -1.78
N PRO A 422 28.91 23.02 -2.00
CA PRO A 422 29.87 22.61 -0.99
C PRO A 422 31.04 23.60 -0.93
N ARG A 423 31.48 23.95 0.28
CA ARG A 423 32.69 24.75 0.50
C ARG A 423 33.94 24.02 0.00
N ASP A 424 34.74 24.70 -0.79
CA ASP A 424 36.00 24.20 -1.31
C ASP A 424 37.20 24.75 -0.52
N LYS A 425 38.36 24.11 -0.68
CA LYS A 425 39.60 24.53 0.00
C LYS A 425 40.21 25.80 -0.63
N PHE A 426 39.92 26.07 -1.89
CA PHE A 426 40.53 27.14 -2.67
C PHE A 426 39.72 28.45 -2.65
N GLY A 427 38.53 28.43 -2.05
CA GLY A 427 37.67 29.61 -1.89
C GLY A 427 36.82 29.96 -3.11
N PHE A 428 36.75 29.08 -4.12
CA PHE A 428 35.88 29.26 -5.28
C PHE A 428 34.40 29.32 -4.89
N SER A 429 33.96 28.50 -3.92
CA SER A 429 32.58 28.53 -3.43
C SER A 429 32.22 29.90 -2.86
N ARG A 430 33.15 30.51 -2.12
CA ARG A 430 32.94 31.81 -1.50
C ARG A 430 32.88 32.93 -2.53
N HIS A 431 33.70 32.85 -3.57
CA HIS A 431 33.63 33.77 -4.71
C HIS A 431 32.29 33.65 -5.44
N GLU A 432 31.87 32.42 -5.76
CA GLU A 432 30.60 32.14 -6.45
C GLU A 432 29.39 32.62 -5.65
N VAL A 433 29.41 32.44 -4.33
CA VAL A 433 28.38 32.97 -3.42
C VAL A 433 28.32 34.49 -3.53
N LEU A 434 29.45 35.19 -3.45
CA LEU A 434 29.48 36.65 -3.51
C LEU A 434 28.98 37.21 -4.86
N GLU A 435 29.29 36.54 -5.96
CA GLU A 435 28.84 36.98 -7.29
C GLU A 435 27.37 36.65 -7.58
N THR A 436 26.87 35.52 -7.07
CA THR A 436 25.55 34.98 -7.44
C THR A 436 24.43 35.32 -6.45
N ASP A 437 24.76 35.61 -5.18
CA ASP A 437 23.80 36.00 -4.13
C ASP A 437 22.84 37.15 -4.51
N PRO A 438 23.25 38.16 -5.31
CA PRO A 438 22.35 39.22 -5.76
C PRO A 438 21.22 38.74 -6.70
N ILE A 439 21.37 37.58 -7.35
CA ILE A 439 20.43 37.06 -8.35
C ILE A 439 19.53 35.97 -7.75
N ILE A 440 20.15 35.03 -7.03
CA ILE A 440 19.47 33.91 -6.37
C ILE A 440 20.15 33.62 -5.05
N SER A 441 19.36 33.33 -4.01
CA SER A 441 19.89 32.94 -2.71
C SER A 441 20.82 31.73 -2.88
N ILE A 442 22.09 31.88 -2.51
CA ILE A 442 23.11 30.84 -2.60
C ILE A 442 23.91 30.79 -1.30
N THR A 443 24.29 29.59 -0.87
CA THR A 443 25.06 29.41 0.37
C THR A 443 26.00 28.22 0.26
N ASP A 444 27.15 28.34 0.93
CA ASP A 444 28.14 27.28 1.10
C ASP A 444 28.21 26.74 2.53
N GLU A 445 27.30 27.18 3.41
CA GLU A 445 27.32 26.82 4.82
C GLU A 445 26.86 25.37 5.05
N GLY A 446 27.54 24.68 5.98
CA GLY A 446 27.18 23.33 6.41
C GLY A 446 27.48 22.20 5.42
N ALA A 447 28.14 22.47 4.29
CA ALA A 447 28.65 21.46 3.36
C ALA A 447 30.09 21.79 2.93
N HIS A 448 30.97 20.80 2.83
CA HIS A 448 32.36 20.96 2.42
C HIS A 448 32.87 19.77 1.60
N LEU A 449 33.89 19.98 0.77
CA LEU A 449 34.57 18.91 0.04
C LEU A 449 35.68 18.29 0.88
N ASN A 450 35.74 16.96 0.91
CA ASN A 450 36.88 16.25 1.51
C ASN A 450 38.07 16.17 0.54
N GLU A 451 39.21 15.66 1.01
CA GLU A 451 40.44 15.49 0.21
C GLU A 451 40.26 14.61 -1.05
N LYS A 452 39.19 13.82 -1.10
CA LYS A 452 38.83 12.96 -2.24
C LYS A 452 37.75 13.59 -3.12
N ASN A 453 37.50 14.90 -3.00
CA ASN A 453 36.46 15.66 -3.69
C ASN A 453 35.03 15.09 -3.50
N LYS A 454 34.78 14.42 -2.38
CA LYS A 454 33.42 13.99 -1.99
C LYS A 454 32.78 15.04 -1.11
N ILE A 455 31.50 15.29 -1.37
CA ILE A 455 30.67 16.19 -0.57
C ILE A 455 30.45 15.55 0.80
N ILE A 456 30.89 16.25 1.84
CA ILE A 456 30.55 16.03 3.24
C ILE A 456 29.77 17.25 3.72
N TRP A 457 29.04 17.07 4.80
CA TRP A 457 28.15 18.06 5.34
C TRP A 457 27.93 17.79 6.84
N ASP A 458 27.46 18.80 7.54
CA ASP A 458 27.33 18.73 8.98
C ASP A 458 25.93 18.22 9.35
N LYS A 459 25.80 16.88 9.38
CA LYS A 459 24.52 16.16 9.60
C LYS A 459 23.74 16.61 10.83
N TYR A 460 24.43 17.07 11.86
CA TYR A 460 23.85 17.41 13.17
C TYR A 460 23.76 18.91 13.41
N ASP A 461 24.17 19.76 12.45
CA ASP A 461 24.10 21.20 12.63
C ASP A 461 22.64 21.68 12.55
N PRO A 462 22.12 22.33 13.59
CA PRO A 462 20.77 22.88 13.55
C PRO A 462 20.58 24.03 12.56
N LYS A 463 21.65 24.66 12.04
CA LYS A 463 21.62 25.85 11.18
C LYS A 463 21.71 25.56 9.68
N LEU A 464 21.50 24.32 9.25
CA LEU A 464 21.57 23.98 7.83
C LEU A 464 20.59 24.80 6.98
N PRO A 465 21.00 25.29 5.79
CA PRO A 465 20.26 26.27 5.01
C PRO A 465 18.94 25.74 4.42
N THR A 466 18.85 24.43 4.17
CA THR A 466 17.63 23.79 3.64
C THR A 466 16.85 23.02 4.71
N ARG A 467 17.05 23.35 6.00
CA ARG A 467 16.38 22.66 7.10
C ARG A 467 14.95 23.17 7.24
N GLU A 468 14.00 22.30 6.93
CA GLU A 468 12.58 22.55 7.19
C GLU A 468 12.13 21.82 8.45
N LYS A 469 11.49 22.54 9.38
CA LYS A 469 10.79 21.91 10.50
C LYS A 469 9.52 21.24 9.96
N LYS A 470 9.55 19.93 9.77
CA LYS A 470 8.34 19.15 9.46
C LYS A 470 7.60 18.87 10.77
N ALA A 471 6.35 19.30 10.86
CA ALA A 471 5.46 18.84 11.91
C ALA A 471 5.24 17.33 11.73
N VAL A 472 5.59 16.54 12.75
CA VAL A 472 5.31 15.10 12.79
C VAL A 472 3.99 14.97 13.53
N TYR A 473 2.93 14.63 12.82
CA TYR A 473 1.64 14.25 13.39
C TYR A 473 1.59 12.76 13.64
#